data_AF-A0A522M0P3-F1
#
_entry.id   AF-A0A522M0P3-F1
#
_cell.length_a   1.000
_cell.length_b   1.000
_cell.length_c   1.000
_cell.angle_alpha   90.00
_cell.angle_beta   90.00
_cell.angle_gamma   90.00
#
_symmetry.space_group_name_H-M   'P 1'
#
loop_
_entity.id
_entity.type
_entity.pdbx_description
1 polymer ?
#
loop_
_entity_poly.entity_id
_entity_poly.type
_entity_poly.pdbx_seq_one_letter_code
_entity_poly.pdbx_strand_id
1 'polypeptide(L)' 'QLKEKGFDANLRRLLDEIRDRDARDAARAASPLKPAADACILDTSSLSIFDVVDRIYSLLRERLAG' A
#
# COMPACT_ATOMS: atom_id res chain seq x y z
N GLN A 1 13.06 -1.58 15.12
CA GLN A 1 13.53 -0.42 14.33
C GLN A 1 12.88 0.93 14.74
N LEU A 2 11.61 1.02 15.12
CA LEU A 2 11.00 2.30 15.59
C LEU A 2 10.78 2.40 17.11
N LYS A 3 10.67 1.29 17.83
CA LYS A 3 10.46 1.32 19.30
C LYS A 3 11.71 1.64 20.12
N GLU A 4 12.91 1.43 19.58
CA GLU A 4 14.18 1.71 20.28
C GLU A 4 14.61 3.19 20.25
N LYS A 5 13.85 4.07 19.57
CA LYS A 5 14.25 5.46 19.31
C LYS A 5 13.34 6.54 19.94
N GLY A 6 12.48 6.20 20.91
CA GLY A 6 11.72 7.19 21.68
C GLY A 6 10.68 8.00 20.87
N PHE A 7 9.92 7.32 20.00
CA PHE A 7 9.07 7.93 18.97
C PHE A 7 7.59 8.16 19.37
N ASP A 8 7.24 8.18 20.66
CA ASP A 8 5.85 8.38 21.09
C ASP A 8 5.25 9.74 20.64
N ALA A 9 6.09 10.75 20.36
CA ALA A 9 5.65 12.04 19.84
C ALA A 9 5.50 12.12 18.29
N ASN A 10 5.85 11.06 17.54
CA ASN A 10 5.94 11.15 16.07
C ASN A 10 4.86 10.33 15.34
N LEU A 11 4.23 9.33 15.95
CA LEU A 11 3.29 8.46 15.23
C LEU A 11 2.11 9.23 14.61
N ARG A 12 1.51 10.15 15.37
CA ARG A 12 0.40 10.98 14.86
C ARG A 12 0.84 11.86 13.70
N ARG A 13 2.00 12.50 13.84
CA ARG A 13 2.57 13.36 12.80
C ARG A 13 2.88 12.56 11.53
N LEU A 14 3.52 11.39 11.67
CA LEU A 14 3.82 10.49 10.56
C LEU A 14 2.54 10.04 9.83
N LEU A 15 1.49 9.72 10.59
CA LEU A 15 0.20 9.37 10.03
C LEU A 15 -0.42 10.52 9.23
N ASP A 16 -0.37 11.74 9.75
CA ASP A 16 -0.88 12.92 9.05
C ASP A 16 -0.05 13.22 7.79
N GLU A 17 1.29 13.11 7.85
CA GLU A 17 2.16 13.25 6.68
C GLU A 17 1.85 12.22 5.58
N ILE A 18 1.56 10.97 5.95
CA ILE A 18 1.15 9.92 5.00
C ILE A 18 -0.20 10.26 4.36
N ARG A 19 -1.20 10.66 5.17
CA ARG A 19 -2.53 11.03 4.67
C ARG A 19 -2.47 12.21 3.70
N ASP A 20 -1.71 13.24 4.04
CA ASP A 20 -1.55 14.43 3.20
C ASP A 20 -0.85 14.08 1.87
N ARG A 21 0.10 13.15 1.89
CA ARG A 21 0.73 12.64 0.66
C ARG A 21 -0.29 11.89 -0.19
N ASP A 22 -1.01 10.94 0.40
CA ASP A 22 -1.94 10.10 -0.33
C ASP A 22 -3.08 10.93 -0.95
N ALA A 23 -3.58 11.94 -0.24
CA ALA A 23 -4.58 12.88 -0.75
C ALA A 23 -4.06 13.71 -1.94
N ARG A 24 -2.83 14.24 -1.85
CA ARG A 24 -2.19 14.99 -2.94
C ARG A 24 -1.95 14.10 -4.17
N ASP A 25 -1.53 12.86 -3.96
CA ASP A 25 -1.25 11.92 -5.05
C ASP A 25 -2.53 11.46 -5.75
N ALA A 26 -3.63 11.27 -5.01
CA ALA A 26 -4.93 10.95 -5.58
C ALA A 26 -5.55 12.13 -6.37
N ALA A 27 -5.33 13.38 -5.93
CA ALA A 27 -5.90 14.57 -6.56
C ALA A 27 -5.07 15.12 -7.75
N ARG A 28 -3.92 14.53 -8.06
CA ARG A 28 -2.99 15.04 -9.09
C ARG A 28 -3.62 14.95 -10.49
N ALA A 29 -3.59 16.05 -11.24
CA ALA A 29 -4.19 16.10 -12.59
C ALA A 29 -3.50 15.15 -13.60
N ALA A 30 -2.17 14.99 -13.48
CA ALA A 30 -1.40 14.05 -14.30
C ALA A 30 -1.02 12.83 -13.44
N SER A 31 -1.27 11.63 -13.97
CA SER A 31 -0.97 10.35 -13.31
C SER A 31 -1.46 10.27 -11.85
N PRO A 32 -2.78 10.41 -11.59
CA PRO A 32 -3.34 10.30 -10.24
C PRO A 32 -3.13 8.90 -9.66
N LEU A 33 -2.99 8.82 -8.34
CA LEU A 33 -3.01 7.54 -7.62
C LEU A 33 -4.42 6.92 -7.69
N LYS A 34 -4.66 6.08 -8.68
CA LYS A 34 -5.91 5.35 -8.89
C LYS A 34 -5.61 3.96 -9.44
N PRO A 35 -6.30 2.90 -8.97
CA PRO A 35 -6.20 1.58 -9.59
C PRO A 35 -6.62 1.60 -11.07
N ALA A 36 -5.95 0.80 -11.90
CA ALA A 36 -6.40 0.56 -13.27
C ALA A 36 -7.75 -0.18 -13.29
N ALA A 37 -8.48 -0.11 -14.40
CA ALA A 37 -9.80 -0.73 -14.52
C ALA A 37 -9.78 -2.26 -14.34
N ASP A 38 -8.67 -2.90 -14.72
CA ASP A 38 -8.44 -4.34 -14.61
C ASP A 38 -7.49 -4.71 -13.46
N ALA A 39 -7.18 -3.75 -12.57
CA ALA A 39 -6.30 -3.99 -11.45
C ALA A 39 -6.93 -4.96 -10.44
N CYS A 40 -6.12 -5.90 -9.94
CA CYS A 40 -6.47 -6.65 -8.75
C CYS A 40 -6.06 -5.85 -7.50
N ILE A 41 -7.03 -5.57 -6.62
CA ILE A 41 -6.76 -4.90 -5.34
C ILE A 41 -6.34 -5.96 -4.32
N LEU A 42 -5.15 -5.79 -3.75
CA LEU A 42 -4.62 -6.64 -2.69
C LEU A 42 -4.37 -5.79 -1.44
N ASP A 43 -5.24 -5.92 -0.44
CA ASP A 43 -5.02 -5.33 0.88
C ASP A 43 -4.05 -6.21 1.68
N THR A 44 -2.96 -5.61 2.12
CA THR A 44 -1.86 -6.27 2.84
C THR A 44 -1.78 -5.86 4.31
N SER A 45 -2.75 -5.09 4.82
CA SER A 45 -2.75 -4.51 6.17
C SER A 45 -2.51 -5.53 7.28
N SER A 46 -2.96 -6.77 7.07
CA SER A 46 -2.87 -7.87 8.05
C SER A 46 -2.03 -9.05 7.57
N LEU A 47 -1.31 -8.91 6.45
CA LEU A 47 -0.53 -9.99 5.86
C LEU A 47 0.95 -9.89 6.23
N SER A 48 1.60 -11.04 6.41
CA SER A 48 3.06 -11.06 6.46
C SER A 48 3.63 -10.81 5.06
N ILE A 49 4.91 -10.43 4.99
CA ILE A 49 5.59 -10.23 3.71
C ILE A 49 5.55 -11.50 2.85
N PHE A 50 5.67 -12.68 3.46
CA PHE A 50 5.61 -13.96 2.74
C PHE A 50 4.21 -14.21 2.17
N ASP A 51 3.16 -13.96 2.95
CA ASP A 51 1.77 -14.12 2.49
C ASP A 51 1.45 -13.19 1.31
N VAL A 52 1.97 -11.95 1.34
CA VAL A 52 1.81 -11.00 0.23
C VAL A 52 2.46 -11.55 -1.05
N VAL A 53 3.69 -12.04 -0.95
CA VAL A 53 4.43 -12.59 -2.10
C VAL A 53 3.70 -13.80 -2.67
N ASP A 54 3.26 -14.72 -1.83
CA ASP A 54 2.52 -15.92 -2.27
C ASP A 54 1.20 -15.54 -2.93
N ARG A 55 0.49 -14.54 -2.38
CA ARG A 55 -0.76 -14.05 -2.96
C ARG A 55 -0.55 -13.43 -4.34
N ILE A 56 0.53 -12.68 -4.54
CA ILE A 56 0.89 -12.12 -5.85
C ILE A 56 1.16 -13.24 -6.86
N TYR A 57 1.90 -14.29 -6.49
CA TYR A 57 2.18 -15.42 -7.39
C TYR A 57 0.90 -16.19 -7.77
N SER A 58 -0.04 -16.38 -6.85
CA SER A 58 -1.34 -17.01 -7.16
C SER A 58 -2.11 -16.21 -8.19
N LEU A 59 -2.27 -14.91 -7.95
CA LEU A 59 -3.01 -14.00 -8.84
C LEU A 59 -2.40 -13.96 -10.24
N LEU A 60 -1.06 -13.98 -10.33
CA LEU A 60 -0.36 -14.03 -11.61
C LEU A 60 -0.66 -15.33 -12.37
N ARG A 61 -0.60 -16.49 -11.71
CA ARG A 61 -0.89 -17.79 -12.33
C ARG A 61 -2.33 -17.86 -12.82
N GLU A 62 -3.29 -17.41 -12.01
CA GLU A 62 -4.71 -17.37 -12.37
C GLU A 62 -4.92 -16.51 -13.63
N ARG A 63 -4.24 -15.38 -13.74
CA ARG A 63 -4.37 -14.47 -14.88
C ARG A 63 -3.68 -14.96 -16.16
N LEU A 64 -2.63 -15.78 -16.05
CA LEU A 64 -1.92 -16.36 -17.21
C LEU A 64 -2.52 -17.67 -17.71
N ALA A 65 -3.34 -18.34 -16.89
CA ALA A 65 -3.96 -19.61 -17.24
C ALA A 65 -5.27 -19.46 -18.03
N GLY A 66 -5.81 -18.23 -18.14
CA GLY A 66 -6.95 -17.88 -18.99
C GLY A 66 -6.51 -17.12 -20.22
#